data_AF-A0A7S1LHX1-F1
#
_entry.id   AF-A0A7S1LHX1-F1
#
_cell.length_a   1.000
_cell.length_b   1.000
_cell.length_c   1.000
_cell.angle_alpha   90.00
_cell.angle_beta   90.00
_cell.angle_gamma   90.00
#
_symmetry.space_group_name_H-M   'P 1'
#
loop_
_entity.id
_entity.type
_entity.pdbx_description
1 polymer ?
#
loop_
_entity_poly.entity_id
_entity_poly.type
_entity_poly.pdbx_seq_one_letter_code
_entity_poly.pdbx_strand_id
1 'polypeptide(L)'
;LAFKNFVIGVFAASLGEAAGRDRTSQSYKAMTSGQVSIAQLQRLYRKFDQDGSDHLSFRDFVRGIEDNRQECRSIGIKRKEAGPLFRVMDGGSRNGGVSMEEFVLGCIKVQGKSISIEHVCMDYMQVKTALMLYKIGLSIDHDFALTKNFFAEVEMNLYGVKESLHDLFAQLCKSSKRWSLDKMQKRSPMFAGLESKSDTLVG
;
A
#
# COMPACT_ATOMS: atom_id res chain seq x y z
N LEU A 1 18.94 11.70 -13.66
CA LEU A 1 19.97 10.63 -13.54
C LEU A 1 20.41 10.37 -12.10
N ALA A 2 20.74 11.40 -11.30
CA ALA A 2 21.21 11.23 -9.92
C ALA A 2 20.25 10.43 -9.00
N PHE A 3 18.94 10.67 -9.08
CA PHE A 3 17.94 9.96 -8.26
C PHE A 3 17.89 8.45 -8.53
N LYS A 4 18.04 8.03 -9.79
CA LYS A 4 18.04 6.61 -10.16
C LYS A 4 19.26 5.88 -9.61
N ASN A 5 20.44 6.53 -9.63
CA ASN A 5 21.67 5.97 -9.07
C ASN A 5 21.61 5.87 -7.54
N PHE A 6 20.94 6.83 -6.90
CA PHE A 6 20.69 6.78 -5.45
C PHE A 6 19.82 5.59 -5.06
N VAL A 7 18.70 5.36 -5.76
CA VAL A 7 17.82 4.21 -5.51
C VAL A 7 18.57 2.89 -5.73
N ILE A 8 19.33 2.76 -6.82
CA ILE A 8 20.13 1.56 -7.08
C ILE A 8 21.19 1.32 -6.00
N GLY A 9 21.84 2.39 -5.49
CA GLY A 9 22.82 2.29 -4.41
C GLY A 9 22.24 1.78 -3.10
N VAL A 10 21.03 2.23 -2.73
CA VAL A 10 20.32 1.76 -1.53
C VAL A 10 19.97 0.27 -1.65
N PHE A 11 19.45 -0.16 -2.81
CA PHE A 11 19.10 -1.58 -3.02
C PHE A 11 20.33 -2.51 -3.07
N ALA A 12 21.44 -2.05 -3.66
CA ALA A 12 22.68 -2.82 -3.71
C ALA A 12 23.28 -3.05 -2.31
N ALA A 13 23.21 -2.03 -1.44
CA ALA A 13 23.64 -2.14 -0.05
C ALA A 13 22.77 -3.14 0.73
N SER A 14 21.44 -3.08 0.57
CA SER A 14 20.51 -4.01 1.22
C SER A 14 20.65 -5.46 0.72
N LEU A 15 20.96 -5.67 -0.56
CA LEU A 15 21.22 -6.99 -1.12
C LEU A 15 22.53 -7.59 -0.59
N GLY A 16 23.57 -6.76 -0.40
CA GLY A 16 24.84 -7.20 0.20
C GLY A 16 24.69 -7.66 1.65
N GLU A 17 23.89 -6.95 2.46
CA GLU A 17 23.59 -7.37 3.83
C GLU A 17 22.71 -8.62 3.90
N ALA A 18 21.78 -8.80 2.96
CA ALA A 18 20.95 -10.00 2.86
C ALA A 18 21.78 -11.25 2.50
N ALA A 19 22.77 -11.11 1.62
CA ALA A 19 23.70 -12.19 1.28
C ALA A 19 24.66 -12.56 2.44
N GLY A 20 24.95 -11.63 3.35
CA GLY A 20 25.78 -11.86 4.54
C GLY A 20 25.10 -12.68 5.64
N ARG A 21 23.76 -12.69 5.72
CA ARG A 21 22.99 -13.42 6.75
C ARG A 21 22.96 -14.95 6.54
N ASP A 22 23.43 -15.47 5.42
CA ASP A 22 23.36 -16.91 5.16
C ASP A 22 24.38 -17.74 5.99
N ARG A 23 25.35 -17.09 6.65
CA ARG A 23 26.28 -17.76 7.58
C ARG A 23 25.68 -18.10 8.94
N THR A 24 24.61 -17.41 9.39
CA THR A 24 23.91 -17.79 10.63
C THR A 24 23.06 -19.06 10.42
N SER A 25 22.60 -19.35 9.20
CA SER A 25 21.83 -20.56 8.83
C SER A 25 22.52 -21.89 9.19
N GLN A 26 23.86 -21.94 9.26
CA GLN A 26 24.58 -23.18 9.56
C GLN A 26 24.60 -23.54 11.07
N SER A 27 24.38 -22.58 11.98
CA SER A 27 24.26 -22.86 13.41
C SER A 27 22.86 -23.45 13.77
N TYR A 28 21.85 -23.22 12.94
CA TYR A 28 20.47 -23.66 13.17
C TYR A 28 20.22 -25.16 12.97
N LYS A 29 21.01 -25.84 12.14
CA LYS A 29 20.86 -27.29 11.89
C LYS A 29 21.31 -28.17 13.06
N ALA A 30 22.09 -27.62 14.00
CA ALA A 30 22.52 -28.34 15.20
C ALA A 30 21.57 -28.15 16.41
N MET A 31 20.72 -27.11 16.41
CA MET A 31 19.74 -26.84 17.48
C MET A 31 18.35 -27.44 17.22
N THR A 32 18.16 -28.17 16.12
CA THR A 32 16.86 -28.62 15.57
C THR A 32 16.47 -30.05 15.95
N SER A 33 17.31 -30.82 16.65
CA SER A 33 17.04 -32.23 16.97
C SER A 33 15.86 -32.49 17.93
N GLY A 34 15.26 -31.44 18.50
CA GLY A 34 14.03 -31.51 19.29
C GLY A 34 13.02 -30.38 19.01
N GLN A 35 13.14 -29.68 17.87
CA GLN A 35 12.35 -28.48 17.61
C GLN A 35 10.91 -28.80 17.22
N VAL A 36 9.97 -28.26 17.99
CA VAL A 36 8.56 -28.20 17.64
C VAL A 36 8.41 -27.35 16.38
N SER A 37 7.80 -27.89 15.34
CA SER A 37 7.63 -27.16 14.10
C SER A 37 6.47 -26.16 14.20
N ILE A 38 6.58 -25.02 13.51
CA ILE A 38 5.49 -24.03 13.43
C ILE A 38 4.21 -24.70 12.94
N ALA A 39 4.31 -25.62 11.97
CA ALA A 39 3.17 -26.37 11.45
C ALA A 39 2.48 -27.24 12.53
N GLN A 40 3.24 -27.83 13.45
CA GLN A 40 2.67 -28.58 14.58
C GLN A 40 1.91 -27.66 15.55
N LEU A 41 2.46 -26.47 15.86
CA LEU A 41 1.80 -25.48 16.71
C LEU A 41 0.52 -24.94 16.05
N GLN A 42 0.55 -24.63 14.76
CA GLN A 42 -0.63 -24.19 14.00
C GLN A 42 -1.72 -25.28 13.95
N ARG A 43 -1.33 -26.54 13.79
CA ARG A 43 -2.27 -27.66 13.83
C ARG A 43 -2.90 -27.80 15.22
N LEU A 44 -2.11 -27.65 16.28
CA LEU A 44 -2.61 -27.73 17.66
C LEU A 44 -3.57 -26.58 17.97
N TYR A 45 -3.26 -25.36 17.51
CA TYR A 45 -4.14 -24.21 17.64
C TYR A 45 -5.52 -24.48 17.04
N ARG A 46 -5.58 -25.01 15.81
CA ARG A 46 -6.85 -25.37 15.15
C ARG A 46 -7.63 -26.45 15.88
N LYS A 47 -6.98 -27.29 16.69
CA LYS A 47 -7.67 -28.26 17.54
C LYS A 47 -8.25 -27.64 18.80
N PHE A 48 -7.64 -26.56 19.28
CA PHE A 48 -8.11 -25.81 20.45
C PHE A 48 -9.30 -24.93 20.06
N ASP A 49 -9.24 -24.33 18.87
CA ASP A 49 -10.28 -23.49 18.28
C ASP A 49 -11.39 -24.36 17.70
N GLN A 50 -12.24 -24.91 18.58
CA GLN A 50 -13.36 -25.77 18.18
C GLN A 50 -14.55 -24.97 17.64
N ASP A 51 -14.65 -23.69 18.00
CA ASP A 51 -15.74 -22.81 17.55
C ASP A 51 -15.40 -22.07 16.25
N GLY A 52 -14.14 -22.13 15.79
CA GLY A 52 -13.69 -21.51 14.55
C GLY A 52 -13.73 -19.99 14.64
N SER A 53 -13.52 -19.46 15.85
CA SER A 53 -13.55 -18.02 16.12
C SER A 53 -12.26 -17.32 15.68
N ASP A 54 -11.26 -18.07 15.23
CA ASP A 54 -9.90 -17.62 14.93
C ASP A 54 -9.17 -17.01 16.14
N HIS A 55 -9.75 -17.12 17.35
CA HIS A 55 -9.20 -16.63 18.61
C HIS A 55 -9.44 -17.61 19.76
N LEU A 56 -8.38 -18.00 20.47
CA LEU A 56 -8.54 -18.87 21.63
C LEU A 56 -8.93 -18.08 22.88
N SER A 57 -10.15 -18.30 23.37
CA SER A 57 -10.51 -17.88 24.73
C SER A 57 -9.71 -18.68 25.76
N PHE A 58 -9.61 -18.16 26.99
CA PHE A 58 -8.95 -18.89 28.08
C PHE A 58 -9.58 -20.28 28.30
N ARG A 59 -10.91 -20.38 28.14
CA ARG A 59 -11.64 -21.64 28.29
C ARG A 59 -11.23 -22.64 27.20
N ASP A 60 -11.15 -22.20 25.94
CA ASP A 60 -10.78 -23.06 24.81
C ASP A 60 -9.33 -23.51 24.91
N PHE A 61 -8.45 -22.62 25.38
CA PHE A 61 -7.05 -22.96 25.62
C PHE A 61 -6.89 -24.03 26.71
N VAL A 62 -7.57 -23.88 27.86
CA VAL A 62 -7.51 -24.87 28.95
C VAL A 62 -8.12 -26.20 28.52
N ARG A 63 -9.29 -26.17 27.88
CA ARG A 63 -9.94 -27.36 27.34
C ARG A 63 -9.07 -28.05 26.29
N GLY A 64 -8.50 -27.29 25.36
CA GLY A 64 -7.61 -27.80 24.32
C GLY A 64 -6.39 -28.52 24.88
N ILE A 65 -5.79 -28.01 25.96
CA ILE A 65 -4.68 -28.67 26.67
C ILE A 65 -5.12 -29.98 27.32
N GLU A 66 -6.34 -30.04 27.85
CA GLU A 66 -6.90 -31.25 28.47
C GLU A 66 -7.20 -32.32 27.42
N ASP A 67 -7.85 -31.94 26.33
CA ASP A 67 -8.24 -32.82 25.23
C ASP A 67 -7.00 -33.35 24.46
N ASN A 68 -5.97 -32.51 24.30
CA ASN A 68 -4.78 -32.84 23.51
C ASN A 68 -3.53 -33.01 24.37
N ARG A 69 -3.68 -33.61 25.56
CA ARG A 69 -2.62 -33.68 26.59
C ARG A 69 -1.29 -34.28 26.10
N GLN A 70 -1.33 -35.29 25.23
CA GLN A 70 -0.11 -35.94 24.73
C GLN A 70 0.67 -35.01 23.78
N GLU A 71 -0.03 -34.33 22.86
CA GLU A 71 0.57 -33.38 21.92
C GLU A 71 1.06 -32.13 22.64
N CYS A 72 0.32 -31.65 23.65
CA CYS A 72 0.76 -30.55 24.51
C CYS A 72 2.05 -30.90 25.27
N ARG A 73 2.16 -32.15 25.75
CA ARG A 73 3.37 -32.63 26.43
C ARG A 73 4.57 -32.74 25.49
N SER A 74 4.38 -33.19 24.25
CA SER A 74 5.48 -33.26 23.28
C SER A 74 6.03 -31.87 22.93
N ILE A 75 5.20 -30.83 23.08
CA ILE A 75 5.61 -29.43 22.91
C ILE A 75 5.93 -28.73 24.24
N GLY A 76 6.08 -29.48 25.34
CA GLY A 76 6.49 -28.92 26.64
C GLY A 76 5.44 -28.11 27.39
N ILE A 77 4.18 -28.08 26.95
CA ILE A 77 3.10 -27.36 27.65
C ILE A 77 2.46 -28.26 28.71
N LYS A 78 2.41 -27.75 29.95
CA LYS A 78 1.76 -28.44 31.08
C LYS A 78 0.48 -27.71 31.47
N ARG A 79 -0.55 -28.49 31.85
CA ARG A 79 -1.82 -27.95 32.36
C ARG A 79 -1.66 -26.94 33.50
N LYS A 80 -0.71 -27.18 34.43
CA LYS A 80 -0.44 -26.26 35.56
C LYS A 80 0.09 -24.88 35.11
N GLU A 81 0.70 -24.82 33.93
CA GLU A 81 1.29 -23.60 33.38
C GLU A 81 0.32 -22.87 32.46
N ALA A 82 -0.86 -23.45 32.16
CA ALA A 82 -1.81 -22.90 31.20
C ALA A 82 -2.24 -21.45 31.51
N GLY A 83 -2.52 -21.14 32.78
CA GLY A 83 -2.89 -19.79 33.22
C GLY A 83 -1.82 -18.73 32.94
N PRO A 84 -0.62 -18.87 33.53
CA PRO A 84 0.51 -17.97 33.25
C PRO A 84 0.85 -17.90 31.76
N LEU A 85 0.87 -19.04 31.07
CA LEU A 85 1.21 -19.15 29.65
C LEU A 85 0.21 -18.39 28.77
N PHE A 86 -1.09 -18.52 29.04
CA PHE A 86 -2.14 -17.78 28.34
C PHE A 86 -1.99 -16.26 28.54
N ARG A 87 -1.71 -15.81 29.77
CA ARG A 87 -1.47 -14.38 30.05
C ARG A 87 -0.26 -13.82 29.32
N VAL A 88 0.78 -14.62 29.11
CA VAL A 88 1.96 -14.21 28.34
C VAL A 88 1.61 -14.06 26.85
N MET A 89 0.70 -14.89 26.33
CA MET A 89 0.23 -14.81 24.94
C MET A 89 -0.71 -13.61 24.71
N ASP A 90 -1.74 -13.46 25.53
CA ASP A 90 -2.76 -12.39 25.43
C ASP A 90 -2.18 -10.99 25.74
N GLY A 91 -0.94 -10.90 26.21
CA GLY A 91 -0.25 -9.64 26.47
C GLY A 91 -0.05 -8.76 25.23
N GLY A 92 -0.14 -9.32 24.02
CA GLY A 92 0.00 -8.61 22.74
C GLY A 92 -1.23 -7.78 22.38
N SER A 93 -2.41 -8.41 22.33
CA SER A 93 -3.65 -7.77 21.89
C SER A 93 -4.54 -7.29 23.05
N ARG A 94 -4.43 -7.87 24.25
CA ARG A 94 -5.25 -7.56 25.45
C ARG A 94 -6.75 -7.53 25.20
N ASN A 95 -7.24 -8.32 24.25
CA ASN A 95 -8.65 -8.41 23.91
C ASN A 95 -9.34 -9.61 24.61
N GLY A 96 -8.61 -10.38 25.42
CA GLY A 96 -9.12 -11.54 26.13
C GLY A 96 -9.15 -12.81 25.28
N GLY A 97 -8.50 -12.80 24.12
CA GLY A 97 -8.35 -13.93 23.21
C GLY A 97 -6.93 -13.99 22.66
N VAL A 98 -6.45 -15.20 22.36
CA VAL A 98 -5.12 -15.41 21.81
C VAL A 98 -5.24 -15.74 20.33
N SER A 99 -4.64 -14.92 19.46
CA SER A 99 -4.58 -15.22 18.02
C SER A 99 -3.64 -16.39 17.72
N MET A 100 -3.73 -16.96 16.52
CA MET A 100 -2.81 -18.03 16.09
C MET A 100 -1.34 -17.59 16.19
N GLU A 101 -1.04 -16.35 15.84
CA GLU A 101 0.32 -15.81 15.91
C GLU A 101 0.81 -15.67 17.35
N GLU A 102 -0.03 -15.13 18.23
CA GLU A 102 0.27 -14.99 19.66
C GLU A 102 0.48 -16.37 20.30
N PHE A 103 -0.31 -17.36 19.90
CA PHE A 103 -0.17 -18.74 20.35
C PHE A 103 1.18 -19.33 19.95
N VAL A 104 1.52 -19.26 18.66
CA VAL A 104 2.77 -19.81 18.13
C VAL A 104 3.97 -19.14 18.80
N LEU A 105 3.96 -17.81 18.88
CA LEU A 105 5.03 -17.03 19.52
C LEU A 105 5.15 -17.35 21.02
N GLY A 106 4.02 -17.45 21.72
CA GLY A 106 4.00 -17.80 23.14
C GLY A 106 4.54 -19.20 23.42
N CYS A 107 4.18 -20.18 22.59
CA CYS A 107 4.68 -21.54 22.70
C CYS A 107 6.20 -21.61 22.46
N ILE A 108 6.70 -20.93 21.43
CA ILE A 108 8.13 -20.82 21.15
C ILE A 108 8.86 -20.16 22.33
N LYS A 109 8.29 -19.07 22.87
CA LYS A 109 8.85 -18.32 24.00
C LYS A 109 8.92 -19.11 25.29
N VAL A 110 7.94 -19.98 25.57
CA VAL A 110 7.93 -20.80 26.78
C VAL A 110 8.78 -22.06 26.65
N GLN A 111 8.93 -22.61 25.44
CA GLN A 111 9.81 -23.76 25.21
C GLN A 111 11.29 -23.43 25.35
N GLY A 112 11.73 -22.26 24.91
CA GLY A 112 13.12 -21.88 25.09
C GLY A 112 13.33 -21.12 26.40
N LYS A 113 14.12 -21.71 27.28
CA LYS A 113 14.85 -20.96 28.32
C LYS A 113 16.17 -20.37 27.77
N SER A 114 16.28 -20.16 26.45
CA SER A 114 17.54 -19.88 25.76
C SER A 114 17.43 -18.69 24.81
N ILE A 115 18.49 -17.88 24.79
CA ILE A 115 18.74 -16.67 23.99
C ILE A 115 18.45 -16.86 22.48
N SER A 116 18.38 -18.10 21.98
CA SER A 116 18.06 -18.41 20.59
C SER A 116 16.60 -18.17 20.17
N ILE A 117 15.65 -18.01 21.11
CA ILE A 117 14.25 -17.71 20.76
C ILE A 117 14.09 -16.32 20.15
N GLU A 118 14.81 -15.33 20.70
CA GLU A 118 14.67 -13.95 20.21
C GLU A 118 14.96 -13.90 18.71
N HIS A 119 15.93 -14.68 18.24
CA HIS A 119 16.21 -14.85 16.81
C HIS A 119 15.06 -15.52 16.05
N VAL A 120 14.47 -16.61 16.55
CA VAL A 120 13.34 -17.28 15.86
C VAL A 120 12.11 -16.37 15.78
N CYS A 121 11.80 -15.66 16.87
CA CYS A 121 10.73 -14.66 16.87
C CYS A 121 11.04 -13.52 15.90
N MET A 122 12.30 -13.07 15.87
CA MET A 122 12.75 -12.03 14.94
C MET A 122 12.64 -12.50 13.48
N ASP A 123 13.02 -13.73 13.16
CA ASP A 123 12.91 -14.30 11.81
C ASP A 123 11.44 -14.41 11.39
N TYR A 124 10.56 -14.89 12.27
CA TYR A 124 9.12 -14.93 12.02
C TYR A 124 8.56 -13.52 11.74
N MET A 125 8.94 -12.55 12.58
CA MET A 125 8.52 -11.17 12.42
C MET A 125 9.10 -10.54 11.16
N GLN A 126 10.34 -10.86 10.76
CA GLN A 126 10.95 -10.41 9.52
C GLN A 126 10.20 -10.94 8.31
N VAL A 127 9.87 -12.23 8.26
CA VAL A 127 9.08 -12.83 7.16
C VAL A 127 7.69 -12.19 7.08
N LYS A 128 7.02 -12.01 8.23
CA LYS A 128 5.70 -11.35 8.29
C LYS A 128 5.78 -9.89 7.82
N THR A 129 6.80 -9.15 8.25
CA THR A 129 7.02 -7.76 7.85
C THR A 129 7.28 -7.66 6.35
N ALA A 130 8.09 -8.56 5.79
CA ALA A 130 8.33 -8.63 4.34
C ALA A 130 7.04 -8.87 3.55
N LEU A 131 6.17 -9.78 4.01
CA LEU A 131 4.87 -10.03 3.39
C LEU A 131 3.92 -8.83 3.49
N MET A 132 3.90 -8.15 4.64
CA MET A 132 3.11 -6.93 4.80
C MET A 132 3.60 -5.81 3.88
N LEU A 133 4.91 -5.61 3.78
CA LEU A 133 5.51 -4.63 2.86
C LEU A 133 5.18 -4.96 1.40
N TYR A 134 5.19 -6.23 1.02
CA TYR A 134 4.78 -6.65 -0.32
C TYR A 134 3.31 -6.29 -0.60
N LYS A 135 2.39 -6.54 0.34
CA LYS A 135 0.98 -6.14 0.18
C LYS A 135 0.80 -4.63 0.08
N ILE A 136 1.51 -3.87 0.91
CA ILE A 136 1.50 -2.40 0.85
C ILE A 136 2.03 -1.91 -0.51
N GLY A 137 3.11 -2.51 -1.03
CA GLY A 137 3.66 -2.20 -2.35
C GLY A 137 2.63 -2.40 -3.46
N LEU A 138 1.89 -3.51 -3.44
CA LEU A 138 0.81 -3.76 -4.42
C LEU A 138 -0.30 -2.71 -4.35
N SER A 139 -0.70 -2.29 -3.14
CA SER A 139 -1.69 -1.20 -2.97
C SER A 139 -1.17 0.13 -3.50
N ILE A 140 0.09 0.45 -3.26
CA ILE A 140 0.73 1.67 -3.76
C ILE A 140 0.75 1.69 -5.29
N ASP A 141 1.10 0.57 -5.94
CA ASP A 141 1.09 0.47 -7.41
C ASP A 141 -0.30 0.73 -8.00
N HIS A 142 -1.35 0.23 -7.32
CA HIS A 142 -2.73 0.50 -7.70
C HIS A 142 -3.08 1.99 -7.58
N ASP A 143 -2.74 2.62 -6.45
CA ASP A 143 -3.00 4.04 -6.21
C ASP A 143 -2.24 4.94 -7.20
N PHE A 144 -1.00 4.57 -7.56
CA PHE A 144 -0.23 5.26 -8.60
C PHE A 144 -0.88 5.13 -9.98
N ALA A 145 -1.42 3.97 -10.32
CA ALA A 145 -2.13 3.77 -11.60
C ALA A 145 -3.38 4.66 -11.68
N LEU A 146 -4.17 4.73 -10.60
CA LEU A 146 -5.32 5.63 -10.50
C LEU A 146 -4.91 7.10 -10.64
N THR A 147 -3.87 7.50 -9.92
CA THR A 147 -3.33 8.87 -9.97
C THR A 147 -2.87 9.24 -11.37
N LYS A 148 -2.18 8.32 -12.07
CA LYS A 148 -1.72 8.53 -13.45
C LYS A 148 -2.89 8.72 -14.43
N ASN A 149 -3.93 7.91 -14.29
CA ASN A 149 -5.12 8.03 -15.13
C ASN A 149 -5.85 9.36 -14.89
N PHE A 150 -5.96 9.78 -13.64
CA PHE A 150 -6.52 11.08 -13.28
C PHE A 150 -5.75 12.24 -13.92
N PHE A 151 -4.41 12.23 -13.86
CA PHE A 151 -3.61 13.27 -14.51
C PHE A 151 -3.80 13.29 -16.03
N ALA A 152 -3.86 12.12 -16.67
CA ALA A 152 -4.12 12.04 -18.11
C ALA A 152 -5.49 12.63 -18.49
N GLU A 153 -6.51 12.41 -17.66
CA GLU A 153 -7.84 13.01 -17.86
C GLU A 153 -7.82 14.54 -17.71
N VAL A 154 -7.13 15.05 -16.67
CA VAL A 154 -6.95 16.49 -16.47
C VAL A 154 -6.20 17.13 -17.65
N GLU A 155 -5.14 16.50 -18.16
CA GLU A 155 -4.41 16.99 -19.34
C GLU A 155 -5.33 17.06 -20.56
N MET A 156 -6.10 16.00 -20.85
CA MET A 156 -7.06 15.98 -21.96
C MET A 156 -8.11 17.08 -21.84
N ASN A 157 -8.64 17.33 -20.64
CA ASN A 157 -9.58 18.41 -20.39
C ASN A 157 -8.95 19.80 -20.60
N LEU A 158 -7.70 20.00 -20.16
CA LEU A 158 -6.97 21.24 -20.39
C LEU A 158 -6.72 21.50 -21.88
N TYR A 159 -6.40 20.46 -22.66
CA TYR A 159 -6.32 20.58 -24.12
C TYR A 159 -7.66 21.01 -24.73
N GLY A 160 -8.79 20.43 -24.30
CA GLY A 160 -10.12 20.82 -24.77
C GLY A 160 -10.49 22.28 -24.46
N VAL A 161 -10.16 22.74 -23.25
CA VAL A 161 -10.34 24.16 -22.86
C VAL A 161 -9.48 25.08 -23.71
N LYS A 162 -8.23 24.70 -23.99
CA LYS A 162 -7.31 25.48 -24.83
C LYS A 162 -7.84 25.64 -26.26
N GLU A 163 -8.33 24.56 -26.88
CA GLU A 163 -8.93 24.61 -28.22
C GLU A 163 -10.18 25.50 -28.23
N SER A 164 -11.05 25.36 -27.23
CA SER A 164 -12.26 26.19 -27.10
C SER A 164 -11.93 27.68 -26.97
N LEU A 165 -10.88 28.04 -26.23
CA LEU A 165 -10.39 29.40 -26.13
C LEU A 165 -9.85 29.91 -27.48
N HIS A 166 -9.07 29.10 -28.20
CA HIS A 166 -8.56 29.44 -29.52
C HIS A 166 -9.69 29.73 -30.52
N ASP A 167 -10.73 28.91 -30.53
CA ASP A 167 -11.91 29.11 -31.36
C ASP A 167 -12.66 30.39 -31.01
N LEU A 168 -12.85 30.67 -29.72
CA LEU A 168 -13.50 31.89 -29.24
C LEU A 168 -12.70 33.13 -29.66
N PHE A 169 -11.37 33.12 -29.52
CA PHE A 169 -10.51 34.20 -30.02
C PHE A 169 -10.60 34.38 -31.54
N ALA A 170 -10.64 33.28 -32.31
CA ALA A 170 -10.80 33.36 -33.75
C ALA A 170 -12.15 33.97 -34.15
N GLN A 171 -13.23 33.62 -33.45
CA GLN A 171 -14.56 34.20 -33.65
C GLN A 171 -14.61 35.69 -33.32
N LEU A 172 -14.01 36.11 -32.19
CA LEU A 172 -13.91 37.52 -31.82
C LEU A 172 -13.13 38.34 -32.87
N CYS A 173 -12.02 37.81 -33.37
CA CYS A 173 -11.26 38.44 -34.45
C CYS A 173 -12.08 38.62 -35.75
N LYS A 174 -12.87 37.61 -36.13
CA LYS A 174 -13.77 37.70 -37.30
C LYS A 174 -14.85 38.76 -37.10
N SER A 175 -15.49 38.77 -35.93
CA SER A 175 -16.53 39.75 -35.58
C SER A 175 -16.02 41.19 -35.53
N SER A 176 -14.82 41.39 -34.97
CA SER A 176 -14.15 42.69 -34.93
C SER A 176 -13.85 43.23 -36.34
N LYS A 177 -13.31 42.40 -37.23
CA LYS A 177 -13.08 42.78 -38.65
C LYS A 177 -14.38 43.14 -39.37
N ARG A 178 -15.44 42.37 -39.16
CA ARG A 178 -16.78 42.63 -39.76
C ARG A 178 -17.36 43.96 -39.31
N TRP A 179 -17.25 44.28 -38.01
CA TRP A 179 -17.71 45.55 -37.45
C TRP A 179 -16.94 46.75 -38.03
N SER A 180 -15.62 46.61 -38.21
CA SER A 180 -14.79 47.65 -38.83
C SER A 180 -15.20 47.94 -40.28
N LEU A 181 -15.48 46.90 -41.06
CA LEU A 181 -15.95 47.03 -42.45
C LEU A 181 -17.33 47.69 -42.55
N ASP A 182 -18.29 47.28 -41.72
CA ASP A 182 -19.63 47.90 -41.68
C ASP A 182 -19.55 49.39 -41.31
N LYS A 183 -18.66 49.75 -40.37
CA LYS A 183 -18.42 51.14 -39.99
C LYS A 183 -17.78 51.97 -41.11
N MET A 184 -16.91 51.39 -41.93
CA MET A 184 -16.35 52.06 -43.12
C MET A 184 -17.41 52.25 -44.21
N GLN A 185 -18.22 51.23 -44.50
CA GLN A 185 -19.25 51.30 -45.54
C GLN A 185 -20.35 52.31 -45.21
N LYS A 186 -20.77 52.41 -43.95
CA LYS A 186 -21.75 53.41 -43.50
C LYS A 186 -21.22 54.85 -43.47
N ARG A 187 -19.90 55.07 -43.50
CA ARG A 187 -19.29 56.41 -43.55
C ARG A 187 -19.10 56.95 -44.98
N SER A 188 -19.06 56.09 -46.00
CA SER A 188 -18.92 56.52 -47.40
C SER A 188 -20.06 57.36 -48.01
N PRO A 189 -21.36 57.22 -47.67
CA PRO A 189 -22.41 57.96 -48.37
C PRO A 189 -22.45 59.48 -48.07
N MET A 190 -21.71 59.99 -47.07
CA MET A 190 -21.66 61.44 -46.81
C MET A 190 -20.87 62.24 -47.87
N PHE A 191 -20.02 61.61 -48.68
CA PHE A 191 -19.25 62.31 -49.71
C PHE A 191 -19.84 62.20 -51.12
N ALA A 192 -20.85 61.35 -51.33
CA ALA A 192 -21.47 61.18 -52.65
C ALA A 192 -22.42 62.33 -53.06
N GLY A 193 -22.70 63.30 -52.17
CA GLY A 193 -23.59 64.43 -52.45
C GLY A 193 -22.90 65.74 -52.87
N LEU A 194 -21.57 65.79 -52.96
CA LEU A 194 -20.81 67.03 -53.20
C LEU A 194 -20.31 67.20 -54.65
N GLU A 195 -20.46 66.22 -55.53
CA GLU A 195 -19.96 66.29 -56.92
C GLU A 195 -21.00 66.74 -57.97
N SER A 196 -22.23 67.09 -57.60
CA SER A 196 -23.30 67.42 -58.58
C SER A 196 -23.52 68.93 -58.87
N LYS A 197 -22.68 69.84 -58.35
CA LYS A 197 -22.91 71.31 -58.50
C LYS A 197 -21.86 72.10 -59.29
N SER A 198 -20.92 71.47 -60.01
CA SER A 198 -19.90 72.21 -60.79
C SER A 198 -20.31 72.60 -62.22
N ASP A 199 -21.41 72.09 -62.77
CA ASP A 199 -21.66 72.15 -64.23
C ASP A 199 -22.66 73.25 -64.67
N THR A 200 -22.79 74.37 -63.96
CA THR A 200 -23.72 75.46 -64.35
C THR A 200 -23.10 76.86 -64.45
N LEU A 201 -21.81 76.97 -64.74
CA LEU A 201 -21.14 78.26 -65.02
C LEU A 201 -20.37 78.21 -66.34
N VAL A 202 -21.10 78.01 -67.45
CA VAL A 202 -20.69 78.48 -68.78
C VAL A 202 -21.93 79.09 -69.43
N GLY A 203 -22.00 80.42 -69.43
CA GLY A 203 -23.07 81.24 -69.99
C GLY A 203 -22.78 82.70 -69.77
#